data_AF-A0A1V4U341-F1
#
_entry.id   AF-A0A1V4U341-F1
#
_cell.length_a   1.000
_cell.length_b   1.000
_cell.length_c   1.000
_cell.angle_alpha   90.00
_cell.angle_beta   90.00
_cell.angle_gamma   90.00
#
_symmetry.space_group_name_H-M   'P 1'
#
loop_
_entity.id
_entity.type
_entity.pdbx_description
1 polymer ?
#
loop_
_entity_poly.entity_id
_entity_poly.type
_entity_poly.pdbx_seq_one_letter_code
_entity_poly.pdbx_strand_id
1 'polypeptide(L)'
;MKNLGAWSNDPPWLFFCASNHTIMDPEEKAMLADLIWLNAVIATELIQITENTSAILRKAPPPQSCLDDHRTLRNAALAIAERYHPGTGLKEHLVGHQ
;
A
#
# COMPACT_ATOMS: atom_id res chain seq x y z
N MET A 1 -36.32 25.92 -31.72
CA MET A 1 -36.06 24.47 -31.62
C MET A 1 -35.03 24.10 -32.67
N LYS A 2 -33.75 23.95 -32.29
CA LYS A 2 -32.70 23.49 -33.21
C LYS A 2 -32.42 22.03 -32.88
N ASN A 3 -32.85 21.18 -33.80
CA ASN A 3 -32.55 19.76 -33.85
C ASN A 3 -31.07 19.64 -34.22
N LEU A 4 -30.18 19.38 -33.25
CA LEU A 4 -28.77 19.11 -33.49
C LEU A 4 -28.64 17.60 -33.68
N GLY A 5 -28.71 17.19 -34.94
CA GLY A 5 -28.58 15.80 -35.36
C GLY A 5 -27.26 15.17 -34.94
N ALA A 6 -27.32 13.86 -34.71
CA ALA A 6 -26.17 13.00 -34.48
C ALA A 6 -25.11 13.21 -35.57
N TRP A 7 -23.88 13.47 -35.14
CA TRP A 7 -22.74 13.67 -36.04
C TRP A 7 -22.41 12.34 -36.72
N SER A 8 -22.67 12.25 -38.01
CA SER A 8 -22.50 11.02 -38.81
C SER A 8 -21.04 10.69 -39.17
N ASN A 9 -20.06 11.33 -38.51
CA ASN A 9 -18.65 11.29 -38.90
C ASN A 9 -17.70 11.01 -37.73
N ASP A 10 -18.18 10.38 -36.66
CA ASP A 10 -17.27 9.84 -35.66
C ASP A 10 -16.60 8.59 -36.22
N PRO A 11 -15.26 8.56 -36.38
CA PRO A 11 -14.59 7.37 -36.87
C PRO A 11 -14.89 6.14 -35.99
N PRO A 12 -15.02 4.92 -36.56
CA PRO A 12 -15.35 3.71 -35.80
C PRO A 12 -14.41 3.40 -34.64
N TRP A 13 -13.17 3.92 -34.68
CA TRP A 13 -12.18 3.76 -33.63
C TRP A 13 -12.43 4.64 -32.40
N LEU A 14 -13.24 5.71 -32.47
CA LEU A 14 -13.61 6.49 -31.28
C LEU A 14 -14.47 5.68 -30.30
N PHE A 15 -15.33 4.79 -30.80
CA PHE A 15 -16.07 3.83 -29.97
C PHE A 15 -15.17 2.73 -29.40
N PHE A 16 -14.08 2.39 -30.08
CA PHE A 16 -13.09 1.42 -29.61
C PHE A 16 -12.20 1.98 -28.48
N CYS A 17 -11.92 3.29 -28.48
CA CYS A 17 -11.19 3.96 -27.40
C CYS A 17 -12.04 4.28 -26.17
N ALA A 18 -13.35 4.52 -26.33
CA ALA A 18 -14.24 4.88 -25.23
C ALA A 18 -14.72 3.68 -24.37
N SER A 19 -14.40 2.45 -24.77
CA SER A 19 -14.88 1.23 -24.10
C SER A 19 -13.90 0.63 -23.08
N ASN A 20 -12.73 1.22 -22.88
CA ASN A 20 -11.76 0.73 -21.89
C ASN A 20 -11.89 1.42 -20.53
N HIS A 21 -13.14 1.69 -20.08
CA HIS A 21 -13.40 1.91 -18.66
C HIS A 21 -13.36 0.54 -17.98
N THR A 22 -12.16 -0.01 -17.84
CA THR A 22 -11.94 -1.27 -17.14
C THR A 22 -12.22 -1.02 -15.67
N ILE A 23 -13.36 -1.51 -15.20
CA ILE A 23 -13.55 -1.79 -13.78
C ILE A 23 -12.36 -2.65 -13.39
N MET A 24 -11.49 -2.10 -12.54
CA MET A 24 -10.33 -2.80 -11.98
C MET A 24 -10.80 -4.13 -11.44
N ASP A 25 -10.07 -5.20 -11.76
CA ASP A 25 -10.49 -6.50 -11.28
C ASP A 25 -10.43 -6.56 -9.73
N PRO A 26 -11.22 -7.44 -9.09
CA PRO A 26 -11.25 -7.51 -7.63
C PRO A 26 -9.89 -7.82 -6.98
N GLU A 27 -9.02 -8.57 -7.67
CA GLU A 27 -7.68 -8.95 -7.20
C GLU A 27 -6.72 -7.76 -7.30
N GLU A 28 -6.65 -7.08 -8.44
CA GLU A 28 -5.93 -5.82 -8.66
C GLU A 28 -6.34 -4.77 -7.61
N LYS A 29 -7.65 -4.66 -7.33
CA LYS A 29 -8.15 -3.73 -6.31
C LYS A 29 -7.68 -4.11 -4.91
N ALA A 30 -7.63 -5.40 -4.58
CA ALA A 30 -7.12 -5.89 -3.31
C ALA A 30 -5.61 -5.65 -3.18
N MET A 31 -4.84 -5.92 -4.24
CA MET A 31 -3.40 -5.64 -4.31
C MET A 31 -3.10 -4.16 -4.12
N LEU A 32 -3.88 -3.27 -4.77
CA LEU A 32 -3.72 -1.83 -4.62
C LEU A 32 -4.06 -1.36 -3.19
N ALA A 33 -5.12 -1.91 -2.58
CA ALA A 33 -5.46 -1.61 -1.20
C ALA A 33 -4.34 -2.02 -0.23
N ASP A 34 -3.78 -3.22 -0.41
CA ASP A 34 -2.64 -3.71 0.37
C ASP A 34 -1.39 -2.85 0.16
N LEU A 35 -1.11 -2.41 -1.08
CA LEU A 35 0.00 -1.51 -1.38
C LEU A 35 -0.14 -0.14 -0.72
N ILE A 36 -1.34 0.45 -0.75
CA ILE A 36 -1.63 1.73 -0.08
C ILE A 36 -1.45 1.57 1.43
N TRP A 37 -1.95 0.48 2.00
CA TRP A 37 -1.80 0.18 3.42
C TRP A 37 -0.33 0.00 3.82
N LEU A 38 0.45 -0.76 3.04
CA LEU A 38 1.89 -0.94 3.28
C LEU A 38 2.65 0.39 3.23
N ASN A 39 2.29 1.31 2.33
CA ASN A 39 2.90 2.65 2.31
C ASN A 39 2.60 3.46 3.58
N ALA A 40 1.40 3.36 4.13
CA ALA A 40 1.07 3.99 5.41
C ALA A 40 1.87 3.37 6.57
N VAL A 41 2.08 2.05 6.55
CA VAL A 41 2.95 1.38 7.54
C VAL A 41 4.39 1.84 7.40
N ILE A 42 4.96 1.91 6.19
CA ILE A 42 6.32 2.42 5.98
C ILE A 42 6.48 3.83 6.57
N ALA A 43 5.52 4.73 6.31
CA ALA A 43 5.55 6.06 6.90
C ALA A 43 5.55 6.02 8.44
N THR A 44 4.80 5.09 9.03
CA THR A 44 4.75 4.89 10.49
C THR A 44 6.07 4.31 11.03
N GLU A 45 6.67 3.32 10.37
CA GLU A 45 7.96 2.76 10.76
C GLU A 45 9.11 3.79 10.64
N LEU A 46 9.03 4.75 9.71
CA LEU A 46 9.95 5.88 9.66
C LEU A 46 9.81 6.82 10.89
N ILE A 47 8.62 6.91 11.49
CA ILE A 47 8.42 7.62 12.76
C ILE A 47 9.17 6.89 13.87
N GLN A 48 9.17 5.55 13.92
CA GLN A 48 9.93 4.79 14.92
C GLN A 48 11.42 5.13 14.89
N ILE A 49 12.01 5.32 13.70
CA ILE A 49 13.43 5.73 13.55
C ILE A 49 13.66 7.10 14.21
N THR A 50 12.71 8.01 14.03
CA THR A 50 12.76 9.34 14.65
C THR A 50 12.59 9.25 16.17
N GLU A 51 11.70 8.40 16.66
CA GLU A 51 11.49 8.15 18.08
C GLU A 51 12.73 7.55 18.74
N ASN A 52 13.37 6.56 18.10
CA ASN A 52 14.63 5.96 18.55
C ASN A 52 15.74 7.01 18.61
N THR A 53 15.83 7.88 17.60
CA THR A 53 16.79 9.00 17.60
C THR A 53 16.52 9.95 18.76
N SER A 54 15.25 10.28 19.02
CA SER A 54 14.85 11.14 20.14
C SER A 54 15.13 10.50 21.50
N ALA A 55 14.97 9.18 21.62
CA ALA A 55 15.23 8.40 22.83
C ALA A 55 16.71 8.45 23.21
N ILE A 56 17.61 8.35 22.22
CA ILE A 56 19.07 8.51 22.42
C ILE A 56 19.38 9.90 22.99
N LEU A 57 18.81 10.95 22.39
CA LEU A 57 19.05 12.33 22.85
C LEU A 57 18.52 12.58 24.26
N ARG A 58 17.36 12.03 24.59
CA ARG A 58 16.71 12.16 25.90
C ARG A 58 17.25 11.18 26.94
N LYS A 59 18.07 10.20 26.55
CA LYS A 59 18.56 9.09 27.38
C LYS A 59 17.42 8.33 28.08
N ALA A 60 16.29 8.20 27.40
CA ALA A 60 15.11 7.53 27.90
C ALA A 60 14.54 6.65 26.77
N PRO A 61 14.11 5.41 27.06
CA PRO A 61 13.59 4.53 26.03
C PRO A 61 12.27 5.06 25.44
N PRO A 62 11.93 4.68 24.20
CA PRO A 62 10.59 4.89 23.68
C PRO A 62 9.54 4.22 24.59
N PRO A 63 8.30 4.74 24.64
CA PRO A 63 7.22 4.09 25.37
C PRO A 63 7.00 2.65 24.89
N GLN A 64 6.77 1.72 25.83
CA GLN A 64 6.54 0.31 25.50
C GLN A 64 5.35 0.12 24.55
N SER A 65 4.28 0.90 24.72
CA SER A 65 3.11 0.84 23.84
C SER A 65 3.45 1.11 22.37
N CYS A 66 4.36 2.05 22.11
CA CYS A 66 4.83 2.34 20.75
C CYS A 66 5.56 1.11 20.17
N LEU A 67 6.46 0.49 20.93
CA LEU A 67 7.17 -0.72 20.48
C LEU A 67 6.23 -1.88 20.14
N ASP A 68 5.16 -2.05 20.92
CA ASP A 68 4.16 -3.10 20.72
C ASP A 68 3.27 -2.81 19.50
N ASP A 69 2.90 -1.56 19.27
CA ASP A 69 2.16 -1.11 18.09
C ASP A 69 2.98 -1.34 16.81
N HIS A 70 4.26 -0.96 16.79
CA HIS A 70 5.16 -1.21 15.67
C HIS A 70 5.34 -2.70 15.37
N ARG A 71 5.46 -3.53 16.41
CA ARG A 71 5.52 -4.99 16.26
C ARG A 71 4.25 -5.53 15.59
N THR A 72 3.08 -5.01 15.98
CA THR A 72 1.79 -5.40 15.40
C THR A 72 1.70 -5.02 13.93
N LEU A 73 2.10 -3.80 13.57
CA LEU A 73 2.13 -3.33 12.19
C LEU A 73 3.08 -4.17 11.32
N ARG A 74 4.28 -4.47 11.83
CA ARG A 74 5.27 -5.30 11.13
C ARG A 74 4.77 -6.72 10.86
N ASN A 75 4.09 -7.33 11.83
CA ASN A 75 3.51 -8.67 11.66
C ASN A 75 2.41 -8.67 10.58
N ALA A 76 1.57 -7.64 10.54
CA ALA A 76 0.55 -7.51 9.51
C ALA A 76 1.17 -7.27 8.11
N ALA A 77 2.21 -6.43 8.01
CA ALA A 77 2.94 -6.22 6.76
C ALA A 77 3.60 -7.52 6.24
N LEU A 78 4.19 -8.32 7.13
CA LEU A 78 4.74 -9.64 6.78
C LEU A 78 3.67 -10.60 6.26
N ALA A 79 2.48 -10.60 6.87
CA ALA A 79 1.37 -11.45 6.41
C ALA A 79 0.88 -11.06 5.00
N ILE A 80 0.91 -9.76 4.66
CA ILE A 80 0.60 -9.27 3.31
C ILE A 80 1.69 -9.72 2.33
N ALA A 81 2.97 -9.52 2.67
CA ALA A 81 4.08 -9.91 1.80
C ALA A 81 4.07 -11.43 1.49
N GLU A 82 3.85 -12.26 2.51
CA GLU A 82 3.81 -13.72 2.36
C GLU A 82 2.63 -14.20 1.51
N ARG A 83 1.52 -13.46 1.50
CA ARG A 83 0.35 -13.76 0.66
C ARG A 83 0.69 -13.70 -0.83
N TYR A 84 1.47 -12.70 -1.24
CA TYR A 84 1.79 -12.46 -2.65
C TYR A 84 3.06 -13.15 -3.11
N HIS A 85 4.05 -13.33 -2.23
CA HIS A 85 5.27 -14.04 -2.55
C HIS A 85 5.75 -14.87 -1.36
N PRO A 86 5.27 -16.11 -1.22
CA PRO A 86 5.62 -16.95 -0.08
C PRO A 86 7.08 -17.45 -0.15
N GLY A 87 7.64 -17.80 1.00
CA GLY A 87 8.92 -18.50 1.09
C GLY A 87 10.15 -17.69 0.67
N THR A 88 10.06 -16.36 0.72
CA THR A 88 11.16 -15.45 0.34
C THR A 88 12.30 -15.40 1.36
N GLY A 89 12.10 -15.95 2.55
CA GLY A 89 13.02 -15.74 3.67
C GLY A 89 12.88 -14.38 4.35
N LEU A 90 11.93 -13.53 3.91
CA LEU A 90 11.75 -12.17 4.43
C LEU A 90 11.38 -12.18 5.91
N LYS A 91 10.48 -13.09 6.30
CA LYS A 91 10.06 -13.24 7.69
C LYS A 91 11.23 -13.64 8.59
N GLU A 92 12.00 -14.63 8.16
CA GLU A 92 13.18 -15.14 8.86
C GLU A 92 14.24 -14.06 9.02
N HIS A 93 14.51 -13.30 7.94
CA HIS A 93 15.43 -12.18 7.95
C HIS A 93 15.02 -11.10 8.98
N LEU A 94 13.74 -10.70 9.00
CA LEU A 94 13.27 -9.65 9.91
C LEU A 94 13.21 -10.08 11.37
N VAL A 95 12.97 -11.36 11.68
CA VAL A 95 13.06 -11.87 13.05
C VAL A 95 14.48 -11.75 13.60
N GLY A 96 15.50 -11.89 12.76
CA GLY A 96 16.91 -11.72 13.15
C GLY A 96 17.35 -10.28 13.41
N HIS A 97 16.50 -9.29 13.11
CA HIS A 97 16.76 -7.86 13.30
C HIS A 97 16.02 -7.25 14.51
N GLN A 98 15.26 -8.04 15.28
CA GLN A 98 14.70 -7.63 16.57
C GLN A 98 15.73 -7.72 17.69
#